data_AF-A0A7V7ML72-F1
#
_entry.id   AF-A0A7V7ML72-F1
#
_cell.length_a   1.000
_cell.length_b   1.000
_cell.length_c   1.000
_cell.angle_alpha   90.00
_cell.angle_beta   90.00
_cell.angle_gamma   90.00
#
_symmetry.space_group_name_H-M   'P 1'
#
loop_
_entity.id
_entity.type
_entity.pdbx_description
1 polymer ?
#
loop_
_entity_poly.entity_id
_entity_poly.type
_entity_poly.pdbx_seq_one_letter_code
_entity_poly.pdbx_strand_id
1 'polypeptide(L)'
;MFRWGAEEEYIPGTLADSIRSVRSLQKHRSRAKETDPVLPVSEADFRAVLPLVSRQVAAMAELQWLTGMRPGEVLQMRWADIEKPAKAGVWIYRPHRQKTQHLGKDRVIPLGPRAQKVLSKFKKLDAKAAIFCPADADSEFRARKRATRKSPMTPSHLRRHESAMESPKQAHQPTYDTRAYARAIARACKKAGVPHWSLNQLRHSAGTRIRRASGLDAARALLGHSSPSTAEIYAELDLDQAARLVEKFG
;
A
#
# COMPACT_ATOMS: atom_id res chain seq x y z
N MET A 1 16.68 5.59 -21.29
CA MET A 1 16.90 7.01 -21.63
C MET A 1 18.05 7.16 -22.60
N PHE A 2 19.33 7.02 -22.20
CA PHE A 2 20.46 7.17 -23.15
C PHE A 2 20.43 6.18 -24.32
N ARG A 3 20.02 4.93 -24.09
CA ARG A 3 19.80 3.96 -25.18
C ARG A 3 18.76 4.47 -26.20
N TRP A 4 17.60 4.89 -25.71
CA TRP A 4 16.54 5.47 -26.53
C TRP A 4 17.03 6.74 -27.26
N GLY A 5 17.78 7.61 -26.59
CA GLY A 5 18.37 8.78 -27.22
C GLY A 5 19.38 8.46 -28.32
N ALA A 6 20.08 7.33 -28.23
CA ALA A 6 20.94 6.84 -29.31
C ALA A 6 20.13 6.17 -30.44
N GLU A 7 19.05 5.45 -30.12
CA GLU A 7 18.12 4.86 -31.09
C GLU A 7 17.41 5.94 -31.93
N GLU A 8 17.05 7.07 -31.32
CA GLU A 8 16.44 8.23 -31.98
C GLU A 8 17.47 9.26 -32.47
N GLU A 9 18.76 8.89 -32.51
CA GLU A 9 19.87 9.70 -33.05
C GLU A 9 20.11 11.06 -32.36
N TYR A 10 19.53 11.32 -31.19
CA TYR A 10 19.82 12.52 -30.38
C TYR A 10 21.23 12.51 -29.78
N ILE A 11 21.83 11.34 -29.59
CA ILE A 11 23.22 11.19 -29.15
C ILE A 11 23.94 10.09 -29.94
N PRO A 12 25.28 10.13 -30.07
CA PRO A 12 26.03 9.04 -30.66
C PRO A 12 25.89 7.73 -29.86
N GLY A 13 25.82 6.59 -30.55
CA GLY A 13 25.77 5.27 -29.91
C GLY A 13 26.95 4.99 -28.96
N THR A 14 28.14 5.49 -29.31
CA THR A 14 29.37 5.36 -28.50
C THR A 14 29.24 6.02 -27.12
N LEU A 15 28.46 7.10 -27.01
CA LEU A 15 28.19 7.75 -25.73
C LEU A 15 27.27 6.89 -24.86
N ALA A 16 26.26 6.25 -25.45
CA ALA A 16 25.37 5.34 -24.72
C ALA A 16 26.13 4.13 -24.15
N ASP A 17 27.10 3.58 -24.90
CA ASP A 17 27.96 2.49 -24.44
C ASP A 17 28.92 2.94 -23.33
N SER A 18 29.52 4.12 -23.47
CA SER A 18 30.38 4.71 -22.45
C SER A 18 29.64 4.89 -21.12
N ILE A 19 28.41 5.39 -21.16
CA ILE A 19 27.57 5.54 -19.96
C ILE A 19 27.21 4.19 -19.35
N ARG A 20 26.95 3.16 -20.17
CA ARG A 20 26.65 1.80 -19.70
C ARG A 20 27.85 1.17 -18.97
N SER A 21 29.06 1.57 -19.31
CA SER A 21 30.28 1.07 -18.64
C SER A 21 30.49 1.64 -17.23
N VAL A 22 29.78 2.71 -16.85
CA VAL A 22 29.86 3.30 -15.52
C VAL A 22 29.35 2.31 -14.47
N ARG A 23 30.23 1.89 -13.57
CA ARG A 23 29.90 0.95 -12.48
C ARG A 23 28.89 1.58 -11.53
N SER A 24 27.98 0.76 -11.00
CA SER A 24 27.12 1.18 -9.90
C SER A 24 27.96 1.58 -8.68
N LEU A 25 27.42 2.52 -7.89
CA LEU A 25 28.05 2.94 -6.64
C LEU A 25 28.26 1.73 -5.73
N GLN A 26 29.51 1.47 -5.39
CA GLN A 26 29.88 0.39 -4.49
C GLN A 26 29.79 0.88 -3.04
N LYS A 27 29.27 0.02 -2.16
CA LYS A 27 29.10 0.32 -0.74
C LYS A 27 30.42 0.77 -0.13
N HIS A 28 30.43 1.89 0.58
CA HIS A 28 31.63 2.47 1.21
C HIS A 28 32.77 2.86 0.24
N ARG A 29 32.48 3.06 -1.05
CA ARG A 29 33.46 3.48 -2.06
C ARG A 29 33.12 4.83 -2.71
N SER A 30 32.16 5.57 -2.15
CA SER A 30 31.76 6.88 -2.67
C SER A 30 31.40 7.84 -1.52
N ARG A 31 31.25 9.13 -1.84
CA ARG A 31 30.74 10.16 -0.91
C ARG A 31 29.21 10.14 -0.77
N ALA A 32 28.52 9.23 -1.45
CA ALA A 32 27.06 9.14 -1.36
C ALA A 32 26.63 8.66 0.03
N LYS A 33 25.48 9.16 0.50
CA LYS A 33 24.90 8.75 1.78
C LYS A 33 24.43 7.30 1.69
N GLU A 34 25.00 6.43 2.53
CA GLU A 34 24.50 5.08 2.76
C GLU A 34 23.36 5.14 3.78
N THR A 35 22.25 4.47 3.49
CA THR A 35 21.12 4.34 4.41
C THR A 35 21.00 2.91 4.89
N ASP A 36 20.63 2.73 6.17
CA ASP A 36 20.33 1.41 6.69
C ASP A 36 19.21 0.73 5.89
N PRO A 37 19.21 -0.61 5.81
CA PRO A 37 18.13 -1.35 5.17
C PRO A 37 16.76 -1.02 5.76
N VAL A 38 15.76 -0.91 4.89
CA VAL A 38 14.39 -0.65 5.32
C VAL A 38 13.76 -1.95 5.83
N LEU A 39 13.67 -2.06 7.16
CA LEU A 39 13.11 -3.23 7.85
C LEU A 39 11.58 -3.33 7.74
N PRO A 40 11.00 -4.53 7.94
CA PRO A 40 9.55 -4.68 8.05
C PRO A 40 9.00 -3.95 9.29
N VAL A 41 7.74 -3.55 9.24
CA VAL A 41 7.04 -2.93 10.37
C VAL A 41 6.66 -4.02 11.38
N SER A 42 6.90 -3.77 12.67
CA SER A 42 6.44 -4.68 13.72
C SER A 42 4.90 -4.72 13.79
N GLU A 43 4.31 -5.83 14.23
CA GLU A 43 2.86 -5.88 14.39
C GLU A 43 2.39 -4.90 15.48
N ALA A 44 3.16 -4.71 16.55
CA ALA A 44 2.83 -3.76 17.60
C ALA A 44 2.72 -2.32 17.06
N ASP A 45 3.72 -1.84 16.32
CA ASP A 45 3.72 -0.48 15.75
C ASP A 45 2.61 -0.31 14.72
N PHE A 46 2.38 -1.34 13.89
CA PHE A 46 1.29 -1.34 12.92
C PHE A 46 -0.07 -1.20 13.61
N ARG A 47 -0.32 -1.97 14.67
CA ARG A 47 -1.60 -1.97 15.41
C ARG A 47 -1.82 -0.67 16.18
N ALA A 48 -0.78 -0.07 16.74
CA ALA A 48 -0.86 1.20 17.46
C ALA A 48 -1.35 2.37 16.58
N VAL A 49 -1.11 2.31 15.27
CA VAL A 49 -1.48 3.36 14.31
C VAL A 49 -2.95 3.30 13.89
N LEU A 50 -3.53 2.10 13.76
CA LEU A 50 -4.88 1.93 13.17
C LEU A 50 -6.00 2.72 13.89
N PRO A 51 -6.04 2.82 15.23
CA PRO A 51 -7.07 3.59 15.93
C PRO A 51 -6.98 5.11 15.71
N LEU A 52 -5.85 5.60 15.21
CA LEU A 52 -5.54 7.03 15.09
C LEU A 52 -5.87 7.62 13.72
N VAL A 53 -6.28 6.79 12.76
CA VAL A 53 -6.66 7.18 11.40
C VAL A 53 -8.17 6.96 11.16
N SER A 54 -8.70 7.43 10.03
CA SER A 54 -10.08 7.11 9.64
C SER A 54 -10.23 5.61 9.39
N ARG A 55 -11.45 5.06 9.52
CA ARG A 55 -11.69 3.64 9.27
C ARG A 55 -11.30 3.23 7.84
N GLN A 56 -11.43 4.13 6.87
CA GLN A 56 -11.03 3.94 5.48
C GLN A 56 -9.51 3.78 5.38
N VAL A 57 -8.74 4.68 5.99
CA VAL A 57 -7.26 4.62 6.00
C VAL A 57 -6.77 3.39 6.78
N ALA A 58 -7.40 3.05 7.90
CA ALA A 58 -7.11 1.83 8.65
C ALA A 58 -7.35 0.58 7.78
N ALA A 59 -8.50 0.50 7.11
CA ALA A 59 -8.84 -0.61 6.23
C ALA A 59 -7.84 -0.75 5.06
N MET A 60 -7.42 0.35 4.44
CA MET A 60 -6.38 0.32 3.40
C MET A 60 -5.03 -0.20 3.92
N ALA A 61 -4.66 0.17 5.14
CA ALA A 61 -3.44 -0.31 5.78
C ALA A 61 -3.55 -1.79 6.16
N GLU A 62 -4.69 -2.23 6.72
CA GLU A 62 -4.98 -3.63 7.02
C GLU A 62 -4.97 -4.51 5.78
N LEU A 63 -5.52 -4.06 4.66
CA LEU A 63 -5.52 -4.81 3.42
C LEU A 63 -4.09 -5.00 2.88
N GLN A 64 -3.27 -3.96 2.86
CA GLN A 64 -1.85 -4.11 2.47
C GLN A 64 -1.07 -4.98 3.43
N TRP A 65 -1.32 -4.87 4.73
CA TRP A 65 -0.75 -5.77 5.72
C TRP A 65 -1.13 -7.22 5.43
N LEU A 66 -2.39 -7.53 5.12
CA LEU A 66 -2.84 -8.91 4.91
C LEU A 66 -2.40 -9.52 3.58
N THR A 67 -2.30 -8.70 2.52
CA THR A 67 -2.16 -9.18 1.13
C THR A 67 -0.83 -8.81 0.48
N GLY A 68 -0.09 -7.89 1.08
CA GLY A 68 1.10 -7.30 0.49
C GLY A 68 0.84 -6.47 -0.76
N MET A 69 -0.41 -6.11 -1.10
CA MET A 69 -0.69 -5.28 -2.27
C MET A 69 0.04 -3.92 -2.21
N ARG A 70 0.31 -3.31 -3.37
CA ARG A 70 0.93 -1.97 -3.43
C ARG A 70 -0.05 -0.90 -2.97
N PRO A 71 0.44 0.28 -2.52
CA PRO A 71 -0.44 1.40 -2.18
C PRO A 71 -1.37 1.78 -3.33
N GLY A 72 -0.86 1.87 -4.56
CA GLY A 72 -1.70 2.15 -5.73
C GLY A 72 -2.80 1.10 -5.97
N GLU A 73 -2.53 -0.17 -5.65
CA GLU A 73 -3.50 -1.28 -5.80
C GLU A 73 -4.66 -1.12 -4.80
N VAL A 74 -4.39 -0.75 -3.53
CA VAL A 74 -5.46 -0.57 -2.54
C VAL A 74 -6.31 0.69 -2.78
N LEU A 75 -5.67 1.78 -3.24
CA LEU A 75 -6.32 3.09 -3.42
C LEU A 75 -7.36 3.09 -4.53
N GLN A 76 -7.21 2.19 -5.52
CA GLN A 76 -8.07 2.09 -6.69
C GLN A 76 -9.07 0.93 -6.62
N MET A 77 -9.19 0.26 -5.47
CA MET A 77 -10.10 -0.89 -5.33
C MET A 77 -11.55 -0.49 -5.61
N ARG A 78 -12.23 -1.30 -6.40
CA ARG A 78 -13.66 -1.19 -6.74
C ARG A 78 -14.31 -2.54 -6.52
N TRP A 79 -15.60 -2.55 -6.18
CA TRP A 79 -16.32 -3.82 -6.05
C TRP A 79 -16.45 -4.55 -7.40
N ALA A 80 -16.51 -3.82 -8.51
CA ALA A 80 -16.53 -4.36 -9.87
C ALA A 80 -15.24 -5.12 -10.26
N ASP A 81 -14.14 -4.88 -9.54
CA ASP A 81 -12.84 -5.52 -9.81
C ASP A 81 -12.61 -6.78 -8.93
N ILE A 82 -13.62 -7.19 -8.13
CA ILE A 82 -13.53 -8.28 -7.16
C ILE A 82 -14.51 -9.40 -7.52
N GLU A 83 -13.96 -10.57 -7.85
CA GLU A 83 -14.71 -11.79 -8.07
C GLU A 83 -14.91 -12.55 -6.75
N LYS A 84 -16.14 -13.02 -6.53
CA LYS A 84 -16.56 -13.74 -5.33
C LYS A 84 -16.93 -15.18 -5.69
N PRO A 85 -15.95 -16.06 -5.93
CA PRO A 85 -16.23 -17.45 -6.28
C PRO A 85 -17.00 -18.14 -5.14
N ALA A 86 -18.11 -18.81 -5.49
CA ALA A 86 -19.06 -19.36 -4.53
C ALA A 86 -18.47 -20.47 -3.64
N LYS A 87 -17.40 -21.15 -4.07
CA LYS A 87 -16.87 -22.37 -3.43
C LYS A 87 -15.47 -22.22 -2.80
N ALA A 88 -14.77 -21.10 -3.00
CA ALA A 88 -13.34 -21.04 -2.69
C ALA A 88 -12.98 -20.41 -1.34
N GLY A 89 -13.94 -19.80 -0.62
CA GLY A 89 -13.66 -19.08 0.64
C GLY A 89 -12.70 -17.88 0.51
N VAL A 90 -12.21 -17.59 -0.71
CA VAL A 90 -11.23 -16.57 -1.06
C VAL A 90 -11.80 -15.77 -2.23
N TRP A 91 -11.83 -14.44 -2.11
CA TRP A 91 -12.19 -13.56 -3.22
C TRP A 91 -10.96 -13.25 -4.06
N ILE A 92 -11.17 -12.92 -5.34
CA ILE A 92 -10.07 -12.61 -6.25
C ILE A 92 -10.20 -11.15 -6.68
N TYR A 93 -9.19 -10.34 -6.37
CA TYR A 93 -9.11 -8.95 -6.81
C TYR A 93 -8.15 -8.80 -7.98
N ARG A 94 -8.61 -8.19 -9.08
CA ARG A 94 -7.81 -7.86 -10.27
C ARG A 94 -7.81 -6.35 -10.47
N PRO A 95 -6.74 -5.62 -10.08
CA PRO A 95 -6.67 -4.18 -10.26
C PRO A 95 -6.80 -3.80 -11.74
N HIS A 96 -7.72 -2.88 -12.07
CA HIS A 96 -7.98 -2.48 -13.46
C HIS A 96 -6.86 -1.63 -14.10
N ARG A 97 -6.02 -0.95 -13.29
CA ARG A 97 -4.81 -0.26 -13.76
C ARG A 97 -3.60 -0.80 -13.01
N GLN A 98 -2.53 -1.10 -13.72
CA GLN A 98 -1.34 -1.70 -13.12
C GLN A 98 -0.06 -1.05 -13.65
N LYS A 99 0.92 -0.82 -12.76
CA LYS A 99 2.20 -0.20 -13.12
C LYS A 99 2.93 -0.94 -14.24
N THR A 100 2.74 -2.25 -14.33
CA THR A 100 3.40 -3.15 -15.29
C THR A 100 2.45 -3.66 -16.38
N GLN A 101 1.30 -3.01 -16.60
CA GLN A 101 0.32 -3.45 -17.60
C GLN A 101 0.91 -3.50 -19.01
N HIS A 102 1.81 -2.57 -19.35
CA HIS A 102 2.58 -2.56 -20.61
C HIS A 102 3.54 -3.76 -20.75
N LEU A 103 3.82 -4.48 -19.66
CA LEU A 103 4.64 -5.70 -19.67
C LEU A 103 3.79 -6.98 -19.77
N GLY A 104 2.48 -6.86 -20.04
CA GLY A 104 1.58 -8.00 -20.29
C GLY A 104 1.34 -8.91 -19.09
N LYS A 105 1.53 -8.43 -17.86
CA LYS A 105 1.39 -9.24 -16.63
C LYS A 105 0.14 -8.85 -15.86
N ASP A 106 -0.78 -9.80 -15.73
CA ASP A 106 -1.97 -9.63 -14.91
C ASP A 106 -1.65 -9.83 -13.43
N ARG A 107 -1.85 -8.78 -12.64
CA ARG A 107 -1.82 -8.86 -11.18
C ARG A 107 -3.13 -9.43 -10.65
N VAL A 108 -3.03 -10.60 -10.02
CA VAL A 108 -4.11 -11.22 -9.25
C VAL A 108 -3.78 -11.14 -7.76
N ILE A 109 -4.73 -10.70 -6.94
CA ILE A 109 -4.56 -10.57 -5.49
C ILE A 109 -5.64 -11.40 -4.78
N PRO A 110 -5.27 -12.53 -4.16
CA PRO A 110 -6.19 -13.31 -3.33
C PRO A 110 -6.57 -12.55 -2.06
N LEU A 111 -7.86 -12.51 -1.76
CA LEU A 111 -8.43 -11.87 -0.58
C LEU A 111 -9.01 -12.94 0.34
N GLY A 112 -8.23 -13.36 1.35
CA GLY A 112 -8.67 -14.34 2.34
C GLY A 112 -9.72 -13.80 3.34
N PRO A 113 -10.24 -14.64 4.25
CA PRO A 113 -11.36 -14.29 5.12
C PRO A 113 -11.17 -13.02 5.96
N ARG A 114 -9.95 -12.78 6.43
CA ARG A 114 -9.61 -11.54 7.18
C ARG A 114 -9.73 -10.29 6.31
N ALA A 115 -9.27 -10.34 5.06
CA ALA A 115 -9.39 -9.23 4.11
C ALA A 115 -10.86 -9.01 3.71
N GLN A 116 -11.61 -10.09 3.51
CA GLN A 116 -13.05 -10.03 3.24
C GLN A 116 -13.82 -9.37 4.40
N LYS A 117 -13.48 -9.70 5.65
CA LYS A 117 -14.07 -9.08 6.85
C LYS A 117 -13.75 -7.58 6.96
N VAL A 118 -12.59 -7.14 6.47
CA VAL A 118 -12.28 -5.70 6.37
C VAL A 118 -13.17 -5.05 5.31
N LEU A 119 -13.23 -5.64 4.12
CA LEU A 119 -14.00 -5.10 2.98
C LEU A 119 -15.51 -5.08 3.21
N SER A 120 -16.08 -6.06 3.90
CA SER A 120 -17.53 -6.16 4.13
C SER A 120 -18.10 -4.97 4.90
N LYS A 121 -17.26 -4.21 5.61
CA LYS A 121 -17.61 -2.98 6.33
C LYS A 121 -17.81 -1.76 5.40
N PHE A 122 -17.47 -1.87 4.12
CA PHE A 122 -17.47 -0.77 3.15
C PHE A 122 -18.36 -1.11 1.96
N LYS A 123 -19.66 -0.78 2.07
CA LYS A 123 -20.62 -0.95 0.98
C LYS A 123 -20.63 0.29 0.08
N LYS A 124 -20.71 0.10 -1.23
CA LYS A 124 -20.94 1.16 -2.22
C LYS A 124 -22.12 0.75 -3.11
N LEU A 125 -22.98 1.72 -3.43
CA LEU A 125 -24.11 1.50 -4.34
C LEU A 125 -23.60 1.28 -5.77
N ASP A 126 -22.71 2.17 -6.23
CA ASP A 126 -22.00 1.98 -7.49
C ASP A 126 -20.79 1.06 -7.30
N ALA A 127 -20.80 -0.10 -7.96
CA ALA A 127 -19.71 -1.06 -7.92
C ALA A 127 -18.43 -0.55 -8.58
N LYS A 128 -18.51 0.44 -9.49
CA LYS A 128 -17.37 1.08 -10.17
C LYS A 128 -16.82 2.28 -9.38
N ALA A 129 -17.48 2.71 -8.31
CA ALA A 129 -16.92 3.70 -7.40
C ALA A 129 -15.79 3.08 -6.56
N ALA A 130 -14.83 3.92 -6.16
CA ALA A 130 -13.76 3.51 -5.26
C ALA A 130 -14.34 3.07 -3.92
N ILE A 131 -13.92 1.90 -3.42
CA ILE A 131 -14.36 1.37 -2.12
C ILE A 131 -13.97 2.36 -1.00
N PHE A 132 -12.77 2.93 -1.09
CA PHE A 132 -12.25 3.91 -0.15
C PHE A 132 -12.17 5.28 -0.82
N CYS A 133 -13.07 6.20 -0.46
CA CYS A 133 -13.00 7.58 -0.93
C CYS A 133 -12.83 8.58 0.24
N PRO A 134 -12.11 9.70 0.03
CA PRO A 134 -11.95 10.75 1.03
C PRO A 134 -13.26 11.40 1.47
N ALA A 135 -14.23 11.54 0.55
CA ALA A 135 -15.53 12.14 0.83
C ALA A 135 -16.32 11.39 1.91
N ASP A 136 -16.35 10.05 1.85
CA ASP A 136 -17.01 9.23 2.87
C ASP A 136 -16.35 9.42 4.24
N ALA A 137 -15.02 9.44 4.28
CA ALA A 137 -14.28 9.61 5.53
C ALA A 137 -14.52 10.98 6.17
N ASP A 138 -14.58 12.05 5.36
CA ASP A 138 -14.89 13.39 5.86
C ASP A 138 -16.35 13.49 6.31
N SER A 139 -17.29 12.92 5.55
CA SER A 139 -18.71 12.85 5.92
C SER A 139 -18.90 12.15 7.27
N GLU A 140 -18.28 10.98 7.46
CA GLU A 140 -18.32 10.24 8.73
C GLU A 140 -17.65 11.00 9.87
N PHE A 141 -16.50 11.63 9.61
CA PHE A 141 -15.82 12.45 10.61
C PHE A 141 -16.70 13.61 11.08
N ARG A 142 -17.33 14.34 10.13
CA ARG A 142 -18.25 15.43 10.41
C ARG A 142 -19.49 14.95 11.15
N ALA A 143 -20.10 13.84 10.72
CA ALA A 143 -21.25 13.24 11.40
C ALA A 143 -20.93 12.88 12.86
N ARG A 144 -19.79 12.22 13.10
CA ARG A 144 -19.33 11.91 14.46
C ARG A 144 -19.12 13.18 15.28
N LYS A 145 -18.45 14.20 14.72
CA LYS A 145 -18.23 15.48 15.41
C LYS A 145 -19.54 16.16 15.77
N ARG A 146 -20.53 16.17 14.87
CA ARG A 146 -21.88 16.69 15.13
C ARG A 146 -22.58 15.90 16.24
N ALA A 147 -22.52 14.58 16.22
CA ALA A 147 -23.15 13.74 17.25
C ALA A 147 -22.52 13.94 18.64
N THR A 148 -21.21 14.15 18.71
CA THR A 148 -20.48 14.39 19.98
C THR A 148 -20.49 15.85 20.43
N ARG A 149 -21.21 16.73 19.72
CA ARG A 149 -21.18 18.17 19.93
C ARG A 149 -21.96 18.53 21.19
N LYS A 150 -21.31 19.20 22.15
CA LYS A 150 -21.93 19.61 23.43
C LYS A 150 -22.69 20.95 23.35
N SER A 151 -22.27 21.86 22.48
CA SER A 151 -22.89 23.18 22.36
C SER A 151 -23.95 23.21 21.25
N PRO A 152 -25.07 23.93 21.39
CA PRO A 152 -26.03 24.13 20.30
C PRO A 152 -25.41 24.88 19.11
N MET A 153 -25.85 24.57 17.88
CA MET A 153 -25.33 25.25 16.69
C MET A 153 -25.80 26.70 16.67
N THR A 154 -24.84 27.64 16.64
CA THR A 154 -25.16 29.06 16.60
C THR A 154 -25.71 29.45 15.22
N PRO A 155 -26.56 30.49 15.13
CA PRO A 155 -27.07 30.98 13.85
C PRO A 155 -25.98 31.36 12.84
N SER A 156 -24.83 31.87 13.31
CA SER A 156 -23.68 32.18 12.44
C SER A 156 -23.03 30.93 11.85
N HIS A 157 -22.95 29.83 12.62
CA HIS A 157 -22.42 28.56 12.15
C HIS A 157 -23.39 27.86 11.18
N LEU A 158 -24.70 27.99 11.40
CA LEU A 158 -25.73 27.47 10.49
C LEU A 158 -25.62 28.15 9.11
N ARG A 159 -25.62 29.49 9.07
CA ARG A 159 -25.45 30.25 7.82
C ARG A 159 -24.18 29.88 7.07
N ARG A 160 -23.05 29.73 7.77
CA ARG A 160 -21.79 29.30 7.14
C ARG A 160 -21.87 27.87 6.58
N HIS A 161 -22.58 26.98 7.25
CA HIS A 161 -22.79 25.61 6.77
C HIS A 161 -23.68 25.57 5.53
N GLU A 162 -24.75 26.36 5.51
CA GLU A 162 -25.65 26.52 4.35
C GLU A 162 -24.90 27.08 3.15
N SER A 163 -24.15 28.18 3.30
CA SER A 163 -23.35 28.74 2.20
C SER A 163 -22.27 27.76 1.70
N ALA A 164 -21.72 26.92 2.59
CA ALA A 164 -20.75 25.88 2.19
C ALA A 164 -21.41 24.70 1.45
N MET A 165 -22.70 24.45 1.67
CA MET A 165 -23.49 23.48 0.90
C MET A 165 -23.86 24.04 -0.48
N GLU A 166 -24.19 25.34 -0.56
CA GLU A 166 -24.50 26.04 -1.82
C GLU A 166 -23.27 26.22 -2.72
N SER A 167 -22.10 26.50 -2.13
CA SER A 167 -20.86 26.74 -2.88
C SER A 167 -19.67 26.01 -2.25
N PRO A 168 -19.52 24.70 -2.50
CA PRO A 168 -18.41 23.91 -1.97
C PRO A 168 -17.07 24.40 -2.54
N LYS A 169 -16.15 24.82 -1.67
CA LYS A 169 -14.84 25.40 -2.09
C LYS A 169 -13.95 24.44 -2.91
N GLN A 170 -14.08 23.12 -2.72
CA GLN A 170 -13.42 22.12 -3.56
C GLN A 170 -14.04 20.73 -3.35
N ALA A 171 -14.38 20.04 -4.44
CA ALA A 171 -14.84 18.67 -4.36
C ALA A 171 -13.69 17.72 -3.99
N HIS A 172 -13.97 16.72 -3.17
CA HIS A 172 -13.02 15.65 -2.92
C HIS A 172 -12.75 14.87 -4.21
N GLN A 173 -11.50 14.46 -4.40
CA GLN A 173 -11.17 13.47 -5.43
C GLN A 173 -11.91 12.14 -5.15
N PRO A 174 -12.30 11.39 -6.19
CA PRO A 174 -13.07 10.16 -6.03
C PRO A 174 -12.29 9.05 -5.32
N THR A 175 -10.95 9.10 -5.38
CA THR A 175 -10.02 8.17 -4.72
C THR A 175 -9.06 8.92 -3.82
N TYR A 176 -8.45 8.20 -2.88
CA TYR A 176 -7.29 8.71 -2.15
C TYR A 176 -6.08 8.76 -3.09
N ASP A 177 -5.28 9.82 -2.98
CA ASP A 177 -3.94 9.84 -3.52
C ASP A 177 -2.94 9.22 -2.53
N THR A 178 -1.81 8.71 -3.05
CA THR A 178 -0.79 8.04 -2.23
C THR A 178 -0.15 8.97 -1.20
N ARG A 179 -0.02 10.27 -1.49
CA ARG A 179 0.56 11.26 -0.56
C ARG A 179 -0.37 11.56 0.60
N ALA A 180 -1.67 11.70 0.35
CA ALA A 180 -2.70 11.88 1.38
C ALA A 180 -2.73 10.67 2.31
N TYR A 181 -2.66 9.47 1.74
CA TYR A 181 -2.58 8.24 2.51
C TYR A 181 -1.30 8.15 3.35
N ALA A 182 -0.13 8.39 2.76
CA ALA A 182 1.15 8.40 3.47
C ALA A 182 1.18 9.46 4.59
N ARG A 183 0.64 10.66 4.35
CA ARG A 183 0.56 11.74 5.35
C ARG A 183 -0.38 11.40 6.50
N ALA A 184 -1.46 10.66 6.25
CA ALA A 184 -2.34 10.18 7.31
C ALA A 184 -1.62 9.20 8.23
N ILE A 185 -0.90 8.23 7.64
CA ILE A 185 -0.07 7.28 8.37
C ILE A 185 1.04 7.99 9.15
N ALA A 186 1.81 8.88 8.52
CA ALA A 186 2.92 9.56 9.17
C ALA A 186 2.47 10.38 10.41
N ARG A 187 1.34 11.08 10.31
CA ARG A 187 0.74 11.80 11.44
C ARG A 187 0.30 10.85 12.55
N ALA A 188 -0.23 9.68 12.19
CA ALA A 188 -0.65 8.67 13.15
C ALA A 188 0.55 7.98 13.82
N CYS A 189 1.63 7.67 13.10
CA CYS A 189 2.88 7.19 13.69
C CYS A 189 3.41 8.17 14.74
N LYS A 190 3.50 9.47 14.39
CA LYS A 190 3.90 10.53 15.32
C LYS A 190 3.00 10.58 16.55
N LYS A 191 1.68 10.46 16.37
CA LYS A 191 0.72 10.49 17.47
C LYS A 191 0.77 9.23 18.35
N ALA A 192 1.10 8.07 17.79
CA ALA A 192 1.27 6.81 18.51
C ALA A 192 2.62 6.71 19.24
N GLY A 193 3.58 7.59 18.92
CA GLY A 193 4.95 7.50 19.47
C GLY A 193 5.76 6.34 18.89
N VAL A 194 5.38 5.82 17.71
CA VAL A 194 6.08 4.72 17.04
C VAL A 194 6.98 5.24 15.93
N PRO A 195 8.02 4.49 15.52
CA PRO A 195 8.83 4.84 14.37
C PRO A 195 7.98 5.07 13.13
N HIS A 196 8.34 6.11 12.35
CA HIS A 196 7.67 6.37 11.09
C HIS A 196 7.92 5.21 10.12
N TRP A 197 6.85 4.65 9.58
CA TRP A 197 6.93 3.64 8.53
C TRP A 197 6.20 4.09 7.26
N SER A 198 6.78 3.70 6.12
CA SER A 198 6.23 3.95 4.79
C SER A 198 5.23 2.87 4.37
N LEU A 199 4.35 3.21 3.44
CA LEU A 199 3.29 2.29 2.99
C LEU A 199 3.84 0.98 2.39
N ASN A 200 4.96 1.05 1.67
CA ASN A 200 5.59 -0.14 1.08
C ASN A 200 6.25 -1.05 2.13
N GLN A 201 6.51 -0.58 3.36
CA GLN A 201 6.96 -1.47 4.43
C GLN A 201 5.87 -2.44 4.88
N LEU A 202 4.58 -2.13 4.68
CA LEU A 202 3.49 -3.10 4.93
C LEU A 202 3.60 -4.29 3.97
N ARG A 203 3.97 -4.02 2.72
CA ARG A 203 4.25 -5.06 1.72
C ARG A 203 5.48 -5.89 2.07
N HIS A 204 6.54 -5.26 2.57
CA HIS A 204 7.69 -5.97 3.13
C HIS A 204 7.24 -6.90 4.26
N SER A 205 6.49 -6.36 5.23
CA SER A 205 5.99 -7.12 6.39
C SER A 205 5.08 -8.29 6.01
N ALA A 206 4.26 -8.15 4.96
CA ALA A 206 3.47 -9.25 4.40
C ALA A 206 4.37 -10.33 3.78
N GLY A 207 5.34 -9.92 2.95
CA GLY A 207 6.31 -10.83 2.33
C GLY A 207 7.10 -11.63 3.36
N THR A 208 7.64 -10.96 4.38
CA THR A 208 8.41 -11.59 5.46
C THR A 208 7.57 -12.61 6.24
N ARG A 209 6.32 -12.28 6.60
CA ARG A 209 5.46 -13.21 7.34
C ARG A 209 5.05 -14.44 6.52
N ILE A 210 4.72 -14.25 5.25
CA ILE A 210 4.38 -15.37 4.36
C ILE A 210 5.60 -16.24 4.12
N ARG A 211 6.78 -15.64 3.92
CA ARG A 211 8.03 -16.40 3.76
C ARG A 211 8.31 -17.28 4.98
N ARG A 212 8.22 -16.71 6.19
CA ARG A 212 8.41 -17.46 7.44
C ARG A 212 7.40 -18.61 7.60
N ALA A 213 6.16 -18.42 7.15
CA ALA A 213 5.10 -19.40 7.30
C ALA A 213 5.06 -20.47 6.20
N SER A 214 5.49 -20.15 4.97
CA SER A 214 5.20 -20.97 3.78
C SER A 214 6.31 -20.97 2.73
N GLY A 215 7.47 -20.39 3.03
CA GLY A 215 8.64 -20.38 2.14
C GLY A 215 8.63 -19.27 1.10
N LEU A 216 9.73 -19.20 0.34
CA LEU A 216 10.02 -18.12 -0.60
C LEU A 216 9.05 -18.07 -1.78
N ASP A 217 8.66 -19.23 -2.32
CA ASP A 217 7.79 -19.29 -3.50
C ASP A 217 6.36 -18.82 -3.19
N ALA A 218 5.84 -19.14 -2.01
CA ALA A 218 4.56 -18.60 -1.54
C ALA A 218 4.60 -17.07 -1.41
N ALA A 219 5.69 -16.53 -0.85
CA ALA A 219 5.88 -15.08 -0.74
C ALA A 219 5.99 -14.42 -2.13
N ARG A 220 6.71 -15.04 -3.07
CA ARG A 220 6.81 -14.56 -4.46
C ARG A 220 5.47 -14.55 -5.17
N ALA A 221 4.70 -15.63 -5.05
CA ALA A 221 3.39 -15.77 -5.65
C ALA A 221 2.42 -14.71 -5.13
N LEU A 222 2.31 -14.53 -3.80
CA LEU A 222 1.46 -13.51 -3.19
C LEU A 222 1.84 -12.10 -3.66
N LEU A 223 3.13 -11.79 -3.67
CA LEU A 223 3.62 -10.47 -4.03
C LEU A 223 3.62 -10.25 -5.54
N GLY A 224 3.42 -11.26 -6.38
CA GLY A 224 3.47 -11.14 -7.84
C GLY A 224 4.82 -10.60 -8.31
N HIS A 225 5.92 -11.09 -7.73
CA HIS A 225 7.28 -10.75 -8.15
C HIS A 225 7.68 -11.59 -9.37
N SER A 226 8.04 -10.91 -10.46
CA SER A 226 8.52 -11.58 -11.68
C SER A 226 9.95 -12.10 -11.56
N SER A 227 10.78 -11.45 -10.75
CA SER A 227 12.18 -11.85 -10.52
C SER A 227 12.32 -12.48 -9.13
N PRO A 228 13.06 -13.61 -8.99
CA PRO A 228 13.46 -14.15 -7.69
C PRO A 228 14.22 -13.13 -6.82
N SER A 229 15.06 -12.29 -7.45
CA SER A 229 15.96 -11.35 -6.75
C SER A 229 15.24 -10.32 -5.88
N THR A 230 13.99 -9.94 -6.21
CA THR A 230 13.21 -9.01 -5.38
C THR A 230 12.62 -9.70 -4.14
N ALA A 231 12.45 -11.03 -4.18
CA ALA A 231 12.03 -11.80 -3.02
C ALA A 231 13.20 -12.22 -2.13
N GLU A 232 14.41 -12.31 -2.69
CA GLU A 232 15.67 -12.45 -1.94
C GLU A 232 15.97 -11.24 -1.04
N ILE A 233 15.41 -10.05 -1.31
CA ILE A 233 15.47 -8.91 -0.37
C ILE A 233 14.84 -9.27 0.99
N TYR A 234 13.91 -10.23 1.02
CA TYR A 234 13.33 -10.75 2.27
C TYR A 234 14.13 -11.88 2.90
N ALA A 235 15.30 -12.21 2.35
CA ALA A 235 16.19 -13.28 2.80
C ALA A 235 17.15 -12.80 3.90
N GLU A 236 16.63 -12.13 4.92
CA GLU A 236 17.29 -12.31 6.22
C GLU A 236 17.22 -13.81 6.52
N LEU A 237 18.39 -14.46 6.62
CA LEU A 237 18.50 -15.88 6.91
C LEU A 237 17.63 -16.15 8.13
N ASP A 238 16.60 -16.96 7.96
CA ASP A 238 15.77 -17.42 9.06
C ASP A 238 16.63 -18.45 9.80
N LEU A 239 17.45 -17.97 10.73
CA LEU A 239 18.37 -18.80 11.50
C LEU A 239 17.61 -19.92 12.22
N ASP A 240 16.35 -19.70 12.60
CA ASP A 240 15.50 -20.73 13.21
C ASP A 240 15.08 -21.79 12.19
N GLN A 241 14.81 -21.39 10.93
CA GLN A 241 14.57 -22.35 9.85
C GLN A 241 15.85 -23.14 9.51
N ALA A 242 17.01 -22.46 9.45
CA ALA A 242 18.30 -23.10 9.21
C ALA A 242 18.65 -24.08 10.34
N ALA A 243 18.48 -23.68 11.60
CA ALA A 243 18.71 -24.52 12.77
C ALA A 243 17.81 -25.76 12.76
N ARG A 244 16.51 -25.62 12.45
CA ARG A 244 15.59 -26.76 12.30
C ARG A 244 15.97 -27.72 11.17
N LEU A 245 16.50 -27.19 10.06
CA LEU A 245 16.96 -28.02 8.95
C LEU A 245 18.25 -28.77 9.31
N VAL A 246 19.19 -28.11 10.00
CA VAL A 246 20.41 -28.73 10.51
C VAL A 246 20.07 -29.79 11.56
N GLU A 247 19.13 -29.55 12.47
CA GLU A 247 18.67 -30.55 13.44
C GLU A 247 18.00 -31.76 12.78
N LYS A 248 17.26 -31.55 11.68
CA LYS A 248 16.51 -32.60 10.99
C LYS A 248 17.37 -33.48 10.07
N PHE A 249 18.42 -32.92 9.48
CA PHE A 249 19.21 -33.56 8.43
C PHE A 249 20.72 -33.65 8.72
N GLY A 250 21.18 -33.05 9.82
CA GLY A 250 22.56 -33.11 10.30
C GLY A 250 22.81 -34.24 11.28
#